data_AF-A0A6A0GW12-F1
#
_entry.id   AF-A0A6A0GW12-F1
#
_cell.length_a   1.000
_cell.length_b   1.000
_cell.length_c   1.000
_cell.angle_alpha   90.00
_cell.angle_beta   90.00
_cell.angle_gamma   90.00
#
_symmetry.space_group_name_H-M   'P 1'
#
loop_
_entity.id
_entity.type
_entity.pdbx_description
1 polymer ?
#
loop_
_entity_poly.entity_id
_entity_poly.type
_entity_poly.pdbx_seq_one_letter_code
_entity_poly.pdbx_strand_id
1 'polypeptide(L)'
;MPSAGTVVTTLWQGGPMPVQYWLVTDGAPADEGSLTADKASLTADETAQFSVSPSGDVILNRMLDHETRRSHEVIVVNQTLTSPPTLDYMTIQVVVMDVNDNAPEFGSSVYEVQAAEDAAVGATLLIVTASDQDAGTNAQITYALSPSTPATVSRLVHVTPETGVVRLIAPLDRETNERLSFVVLASDGGASSLSASATVVITVIDCNDNPPVFSNPVYYASEAGLVWPLQGSLLCAVSEDAQPGAVVLLLPLSDADEDQQQNLDFFTDGNDAALFYIDPTGQVTLEIDGVDFSSFDTY
;
A
#
# COMPACT_ATOMS: atom_id res chain seq x y z
N MET A 1 5.54 32.37 66.19
CA MET A 1 6.22 33.68 66.35
C MET A 1 7.71 33.42 66.50
N PRO A 2 8.58 34.17 65.80
CA PRO A 2 9.99 33.81 65.61
C PRO A 2 10.89 34.37 66.72
N SER A 3 11.99 33.68 67.00
CA SER A 3 13.36 34.20 66.85
C SER A 3 14.32 33.34 67.68
N ALA A 4 15.18 32.61 66.98
CA ALA A 4 16.45 32.14 67.53
C ALA A 4 17.53 32.65 66.59
N GLY A 5 18.35 33.55 67.13
CA GLY A 5 19.53 34.05 66.45
C GLY A 5 20.65 33.02 66.42
N THR A 6 21.56 33.30 65.50
CA THR A 6 22.98 32.98 65.55
C THR A 6 23.37 31.54 65.22
N VAL A 7 23.87 31.36 63.99
CA VAL A 7 24.96 30.44 63.71
C VAL A 7 26.19 31.28 63.40
N VAL A 8 27.16 31.26 64.30
CA VAL A 8 28.54 31.66 64.02
C VAL A 8 29.25 30.43 63.48
N THR A 9 29.92 30.54 62.34
CA THR A 9 31.11 29.73 62.07
C THR A 9 32.21 30.64 61.49
N THR A 10 33.42 30.42 61.99
CA THR A 10 34.62 31.25 61.81
C THR A 10 35.50 30.66 60.69
N LEU A 11 36.21 31.56 59.99
CA LEU A 11 37.23 31.41 58.93
C LEU A 11 38.08 30.10 58.90
N TRP A 12 38.24 29.51 57.70
CA TRP A 12 39.54 29.00 57.24
C TRP A 12 39.73 29.07 55.72
N GLN A 13 40.97 29.39 55.34
CA GLN A 13 41.54 29.60 54.00
C GLN A 13 41.81 28.26 53.30
N GLY A 14 41.04 27.87 52.28
CA GLY A 14 41.42 26.71 51.45
C GLY A 14 40.28 25.82 50.92
N GLY A 15 39.04 26.32 50.84
CA GLY A 15 37.95 25.69 50.09
C GLY A 15 37.77 26.36 48.72
N PRO A 16 37.16 25.69 47.72
CA PRO A 16 36.98 26.26 46.38
C PRO A 16 36.25 27.61 46.48
N MET A 17 36.77 28.61 45.76
CA MET A 17 36.20 29.95 45.75
C MET A 17 34.73 29.90 45.31
N PRO A 18 33.85 30.76 45.85
CA PRO A 18 32.48 30.85 45.34
C PRO A 18 32.54 31.15 43.85
N VAL A 19 31.95 30.26 43.05
CA VAL A 19 31.87 30.32 41.59
C VAL A 19 30.40 30.43 41.19
N GLN A 20 30.14 31.19 40.13
CA GLN A 20 28.84 31.22 39.47
C GLN A 20 28.94 30.51 38.13
N TYR A 21 27.87 29.82 37.76
CA TYR A 21 27.73 29.02 36.54
C TYR A 21 26.67 29.64 35.62
N TRP A 22 26.90 29.63 34.31
CA TRP A 22 25.89 29.90 33.27
C TRP A 22 26.18 29.12 32.00
N LEU A 23 25.17 29.05 31.13
CA LEU A 23 25.22 28.33 29.85
C LEU A 23 25.32 29.26 28.66
N VAL A 24 26.08 28.81 27.67
CA VAL A 24 26.08 29.30 26.29
C VAL A 24 25.73 28.10 25.39
N THR A 25 24.79 28.28 24.48
CA THR A 25 24.36 27.24 23.53
C THR A 25 24.46 27.76 22.10
N ASP A 26 24.25 26.88 21.14
CA ASP A 26 24.52 27.06 19.71
C ASP A 26 24.06 28.42 19.12
N GLY A 27 24.90 29.00 18.25
CA GLY A 27 24.67 30.28 17.58
C GLY A 27 25.37 31.51 18.18
N ALA A 28 26.03 31.37 19.34
CA ALA A 28 26.88 32.44 19.87
C ALA A 28 28.23 32.47 19.11
N PRO A 29 28.66 33.61 18.54
CA PRO A 29 29.99 33.69 17.95
C PRO A 29 31.01 33.49 19.07
N ALA A 30 31.72 32.37 19.02
CA ALA A 30 32.89 32.12 19.84
C ALA A 30 34.04 33.01 19.34
N ASP A 31 33.98 34.31 19.64
CA ASP A 31 35.17 35.14 19.56
C ASP A 31 36.11 34.64 20.68
N GLU A 32 37.14 33.87 20.33
CA GLU A 32 38.13 33.25 21.23
C GLU A 32 38.89 34.23 22.17
N GLY A 33 38.48 35.49 22.26
CA GLY A 33 39.12 36.51 23.10
C GLY A 33 38.18 37.46 23.84
N SER A 34 36.85 37.27 23.85
CA SER A 34 35.96 38.26 24.50
C SER A 34 34.66 37.69 25.06
N LEU A 35 34.76 36.70 25.94
CA LEU A 35 33.75 36.53 26.99
C LEU A 35 34.12 37.47 28.13
N THR A 36 33.61 38.70 28.12
CA THR A 36 33.72 39.61 29.28
C THR A 36 32.60 39.29 30.27
N ALA A 37 32.80 39.59 31.56
CA ALA A 37 31.77 39.38 32.60
C ALA A 37 30.43 40.08 32.29
N ASP A 38 30.42 41.10 31.42
CA ASP A 38 29.21 41.77 30.92
C ASP A 38 28.52 41.05 29.73
N LYS A 39 29.18 40.07 29.10
CA LYS A 39 28.61 39.17 28.09
C LYS A 39 28.10 37.84 28.68
N ALA A 40 28.35 37.58 29.96
CA ALA A 40 27.85 36.39 30.68
C ALA A 40 26.32 36.29 30.77
N SER A 41 25.59 37.35 30.40
CA SER A 41 24.13 37.34 30.28
C SER A 41 23.60 37.10 28.85
N LEU A 42 24.45 36.77 27.88
CA LEU A 42 24.06 36.64 26.47
C LEU A 42 24.68 35.38 25.87
N THR A 43 24.01 34.26 26.08
CA THR A 43 23.14 33.64 25.06
C THR A 43 22.41 32.53 25.79
N ALA A 44 21.37 32.94 26.51
CA ALA A 44 20.27 32.03 26.79
C ALA A 44 19.89 31.43 25.45
N ASP A 45 20.08 30.13 25.32
CA ASP A 45 19.42 29.29 24.32
C ASP A 45 18.10 29.94 23.92
N GLU A 46 17.92 30.29 22.64
CA GLU A 46 16.65 30.89 22.17
C GLU A 46 15.44 30.00 22.55
N THR A 47 15.69 28.73 22.88
CA THR A 47 14.70 27.76 23.34
C THR A 47 14.73 27.44 24.83
N ALA A 48 15.74 27.88 25.60
CA ALA A 48 15.95 27.60 27.02
C ALA A 48 15.86 26.11 27.40
N GLN A 49 16.32 25.19 26.53
CA GLN A 49 16.22 23.74 26.73
C GLN A 49 17.08 23.24 27.90
N PHE A 50 18.21 23.88 28.19
CA PHE A 50 19.11 23.51 29.29
C PHE A 50 19.30 24.63 30.31
N SER A 51 19.53 24.29 31.57
CA SER A 51 19.97 25.19 32.63
C SER A 51 21.10 24.56 33.46
N VAL A 52 21.82 25.36 34.24
CA VAL A 52 22.80 24.84 35.22
C VAL A 52 22.34 25.21 36.62
N SER A 53 22.32 24.22 37.51
CA SER A 53 22.00 24.41 38.92
C SER A 53 23.15 25.11 39.66
N PRO A 54 22.89 25.73 40.83
CA PRO A 54 23.96 26.27 41.68
C PRO A 54 24.97 25.21 42.16
N SER A 55 24.62 23.92 42.15
CA SER A 55 25.52 22.81 42.44
C SER A 55 26.37 22.37 41.24
N GLY A 56 26.13 22.95 40.05
CA GLY A 56 26.86 22.63 38.82
C GLY A 56 26.22 21.53 37.97
N ASP A 57 25.00 21.09 38.29
CA ASP A 57 24.28 20.08 37.51
C ASP A 57 23.66 20.72 36.25
N VAL A 58 23.86 20.09 35.08
CA VAL A 58 23.13 20.48 33.87
C VAL A 58 21.74 19.86 33.91
N ILE A 59 20.71 20.71 33.91
CA ILE A 59 19.31 20.32 34.01
C ILE A 59 18.63 20.54 32.66
N LEU A 60 17.87 19.53 32.24
CA LEU A 60 16.99 19.63 31.09
C LEU A 60 15.67 20.31 31.49
N ASN A 61 15.32 21.41 30.83
CA ASN A 61 14.10 22.18 31.10
C ASN A 61 12.95 21.84 30.15
N ARG A 62 13.24 21.29 28.97
CA ARG A 62 12.27 20.93 27.92
C ARG A 62 12.63 19.60 27.31
N MET A 63 11.64 18.87 26.82
CA MET A 63 11.88 17.58 26.14
C MET A 63 12.81 17.79 24.93
N LEU A 64 13.69 16.82 24.72
CA LEU A 64 14.52 16.71 23.52
C LEU A 64 13.81 15.79 22.55
N ASP A 65 14.07 16.01 21.26
CA ASP A 65 13.47 15.27 20.16
C ASP A 65 14.58 14.92 19.17
N HIS A 66 14.78 13.62 18.93
CA HIS A 66 15.90 13.14 18.11
C HIS A 66 15.75 13.61 16.65
N GLU A 67 14.52 13.63 16.18
CA GLU A 67 14.10 13.92 14.80
C GLU A 67 14.30 15.41 14.50
N THR A 68 14.05 16.27 15.49
CA THR A 68 14.38 17.70 15.40
C THR A 68 15.88 17.95 15.50
N ARG A 69 16.56 17.36 16.50
CA ARG A 69 17.98 17.65 16.76
C ARG A 69 18.69 16.52 17.51
N ARG A 70 19.69 15.93 16.85
CA ARG A 70 20.44 14.75 17.34
C ARG A 70 21.53 15.07 18.37
N SER A 71 21.99 16.31 18.46
CA SER A 71 23.02 16.70 19.42
C SER A 71 23.00 18.19 19.75
N HIS A 72 23.39 18.49 20.98
CA HIS A 72 23.56 19.84 21.49
C HIS A 72 24.98 20.04 22.01
N GLU A 73 25.51 21.24 21.77
CA GLU A 73 26.74 21.71 22.40
C GLU A 73 26.35 22.69 23.52
N VAL A 74 26.71 22.34 24.74
CA VAL A 74 26.37 23.09 25.95
C VAL A 74 27.66 23.56 26.59
N ILE A 75 27.92 24.86 26.57
CA ILE A 75 29.13 25.45 27.15
C ILE A 75 28.79 25.95 28.54
N VAL A 76 29.46 25.40 29.55
CA VAL A 76 29.36 25.84 30.95
C VAL A 76 30.52 26.78 31.22
N VAL A 77 30.22 27.99 31.71
CA VAL A 77 31.23 28.97 32.07
C VAL A 77 31.23 29.18 33.58
N ASN A 78 32.42 29.15 34.17
CA ASN A 78 32.67 29.40 35.58
C ASN A 78 33.38 30.74 35.75
N GLN A 79 32.90 31.55 36.69
CA GLN A 79 33.54 32.82 37.03
C GLN A 79 33.88 32.93 38.52
N THR A 80 35.07 33.45 38.81
CA THR A 80 35.44 33.84 40.17
C THR A 80 34.79 35.16 40.57
N LEU A 81 34.41 35.30 41.84
CA LEU A 81 33.90 36.56 42.39
C LEU A 81 35.01 37.58 42.71
N THR A 82 36.19 37.46 42.10
CA THR A 82 37.34 38.37 42.31
C THR A 82 37.22 39.63 41.46
N SER A 83 37.99 40.67 41.78
CA SER A 83 38.15 41.86 40.94
C SER A 83 39.62 42.02 40.54
N PRO A 84 39.98 41.82 39.26
CA PRO A 84 39.11 41.43 38.15
C PRO A 84 38.63 39.97 38.24
N PRO A 85 37.49 39.64 37.61
CA PRO A 85 37.02 38.25 37.53
C PRO A 85 37.90 37.44 36.58
N THR A 86 38.10 36.17 36.90
CA THR A 86 38.70 35.18 35.99
C THR A 86 37.64 34.20 35.53
N LEU A 87 37.70 33.79 34.27
CA LEU A 87 36.77 32.86 33.65
C LEU A 87 37.47 31.55 33.30
N ASP A 88 36.72 30.46 33.40
CA ASP A 88 37.05 29.17 32.83
C ASP A 88 35.78 28.61 32.15
N TYR A 89 35.94 27.75 31.15
CA TYR A 89 34.79 27.18 30.46
C TYR A 89 35.02 25.74 30.04
N MET A 90 33.93 25.00 29.92
CA MET A 90 33.92 23.62 29.47
C MET A 90 32.79 23.40 28.49
N THR A 91 33.07 22.69 27.40
CA THR A 91 32.07 22.25 26.44
C THR A 91 31.57 20.86 26.82
N ILE A 92 30.25 20.70 26.85
CA ILE A 92 29.56 19.43 27.04
C ILE A 92 28.83 19.10 25.75
N GLN A 93 29.12 17.92 25.19
CA GLN A 93 28.39 17.39 24.05
C GLN A 93 27.26 16.50 24.55
N VAL A 94 26.02 16.93 24.34
CA VAL A 94 24.82 16.15 24.65
C VAL A 94 24.37 15.44 23.38
N VAL A 95 24.40 14.11 23.37
CA VAL A 95 23.91 13.28 22.27
C VAL A 95 22.50 12.80 22.63
N VAL A 96 21.54 13.03 21.73
CA VAL A 96 20.15 12.61 21.91
C VAL A 96 20.00 11.20 21.34
N MET A 97 19.63 10.25 22.21
CA MET A 97 19.36 8.88 21.79
C MET A 97 17.97 8.80 21.16
N ASP A 98 17.88 8.04 20.08
CA ASP A 98 16.63 7.77 19.37
C ASP A 98 15.67 6.93 20.22
N VAL A 99 14.38 7.23 20.12
CA VAL A 99 13.27 6.50 20.75
C VAL A 99 12.23 6.24 19.68
N ASN A 100 11.57 5.08 19.72
CA ASN A 100 10.58 4.71 18.71
C ASN A 100 9.24 5.42 18.94
N ASP A 101 9.14 6.70 18.60
CA ASP A 101 7.95 7.53 18.82
C ASP A 101 7.28 8.03 17.52
N ASN A 102 7.85 7.73 16.36
CA ASN A 102 7.19 7.89 15.07
C ASN A 102 6.72 6.53 14.56
N ALA A 103 5.52 6.51 13.94
CA ALA A 103 5.00 5.31 13.31
C ALA A 103 5.30 5.35 11.81
N PRO A 104 5.41 4.19 11.14
CA PRO A 104 5.55 4.15 9.70
C PRO A 104 4.37 4.87 9.02
N GLU A 105 4.63 5.62 7.95
CA GLU A 105 3.61 6.30 7.17
C GLU A 105 3.67 5.89 5.70
N PHE A 106 2.56 5.40 5.14
CA PHE A 106 2.46 5.10 3.71
C PHE A 106 2.31 6.39 2.88
N GLY A 107 2.94 6.42 1.70
CA GLY A 107 2.78 7.56 0.77
C GLY A 107 1.36 7.74 0.22
N SER A 108 0.51 6.72 0.32
CA SER A 108 -0.92 6.77 0.01
C SER A 108 -1.69 5.83 0.94
N SER A 109 -2.93 6.21 1.27
CA SER A 109 -3.86 5.34 2.01
C SER A 109 -4.47 4.24 1.14
N VAL A 110 -4.50 4.43 -0.18
CA VAL A 110 -5.03 3.50 -1.17
C VAL A 110 -4.08 3.40 -2.37
N TYR A 111 -3.78 2.17 -2.79
CA TYR A 111 -3.04 1.85 -4.01
C TYR A 111 -3.96 1.07 -4.95
N GLU A 112 -4.14 1.58 -6.16
CA GLU A 112 -4.98 0.93 -7.18
C GLU A 112 -4.13 0.56 -8.39
N VAL A 113 -4.29 -0.67 -8.89
CA VAL A 113 -3.59 -1.16 -10.08
C VAL A 113 -4.48 -2.11 -10.88
N GLN A 114 -4.16 -2.25 -12.16
CA GLN A 114 -4.78 -3.23 -13.05
C GLN A 114 -3.79 -4.36 -13.36
N ALA A 115 -4.28 -5.59 -13.40
CA ALA A 115 -3.49 -6.76 -13.77
C ALA A 115 -4.29 -7.65 -14.71
N ALA A 116 -3.70 -8.03 -15.85
CA ALA A 116 -4.29 -9.01 -16.74
C ALA A 116 -4.38 -10.37 -16.05
N GLU A 117 -5.44 -11.14 -16.28
CA GLU A 117 -5.57 -12.44 -15.65
C GLU A 117 -4.53 -13.47 -16.13
N ASP A 118 -4.06 -13.31 -17.36
CA ASP A 118 -2.96 -14.08 -17.95
C ASP A 118 -1.57 -13.72 -17.39
N ALA A 119 -1.50 -12.79 -16.42
CA ALA A 119 -0.26 -12.39 -15.79
C ALA A 119 0.46 -13.59 -15.16
N ALA A 120 1.74 -13.73 -15.52
CA ALA A 120 2.55 -14.85 -15.05
C ALA A 120 2.69 -14.87 -13.52
N VAL A 121 2.61 -16.07 -12.94
CA VAL A 121 2.95 -16.27 -11.52
C VAL A 121 4.39 -15.80 -11.26
N GLY A 122 4.56 -15.00 -10.22
CA GLY A 122 5.82 -14.32 -9.88
C GLY A 122 5.92 -12.88 -10.40
N ALA A 123 4.97 -12.43 -11.24
CA ALA A 123 4.88 -11.05 -11.70
C ALA A 123 4.75 -10.09 -10.52
N THR A 124 5.37 -8.92 -10.67
CA THR A 124 5.24 -7.82 -9.72
C THR A 124 4.03 -6.98 -10.12
N LEU A 125 3.08 -6.84 -9.19
CA LEU A 125 1.83 -6.12 -9.41
C LEU A 125 2.01 -4.63 -9.08
N LEU A 126 2.59 -4.34 -7.92
CA LEU A 126 2.96 -2.99 -7.50
C LEU A 126 4.01 -3.03 -6.38
N ILE A 127 4.46 -1.86 -5.95
CA ILE A 127 5.33 -1.69 -4.78
C ILE A 127 4.64 -0.69 -3.86
N VAL A 128 4.36 -1.10 -2.62
CA VAL A 128 3.90 -0.17 -1.57
C VAL A 128 5.10 0.37 -0.82
N THR A 129 5.05 1.65 -0.45
CA THR A 129 6.15 2.31 0.26
C THR A 129 5.63 3.06 1.46
N ALA A 130 6.24 2.77 2.61
CA ALA A 130 6.12 3.52 3.85
C ALA A 130 7.48 4.09 4.27
N SER A 131 7.45 5.17 5.04
CA SER A 131 8.63 5.82 5.64
C SER A 131 8.41 6.05 7.12
N ASP A 132 9.49 5.96 7.89
CA ASP A 132 9.50 6.23 9.33
C ASP A 132 10.60 7.27 9.60
N GLN A 133 10.33 8.21 10.52
CA GLN A 133 11.23 9.33 10.82
C GLN A 133 12.29 8.98 11.86
N ASP A 134 12.11 7.89 12.61
CA ASP A 134 13.05 7.42 13.62
C ASP A 134 14.41 6.99 12.99
N ALA A 135 15.35 6.54 13.82
CA ALA A 135 16.67 6.09 13.36
C ALA A 135 16.92 4.59 13.55
N GLY A 136 17.74 4.01 12.66
CA GLY A 136 18.22 2.64 12.80
C GLY A 136 17.10 1.61 12.77
N THR A 137 17.02 0.75 13.80
CA THR A 137 15.99 -0.31 13.88
C THR A 137 14.59 0.25 14.09
N ASN A 138 14.47 1.43 14.73
CA ASN A 138 13.18 2.08 14.98
C ASN A 138 12.56 2.63 13.69
N ALA A 139 13.36 2.87 12.64
CA ALA A 139 12.84 3.17 11.30
C ALA A 139 12.94 2.00 10.31
N GLN A 140 13.31 0.81 10.77
CA GLN A 140 13.41 -0.34 9.88
C GLN A 140 12.03 -0.96 9.65
N ILE A 141 11.44 -0.68 8.50
CA ILE A 141 10.09 -1.12 8.16
C ILE A 141 10.07 -2.56 7.64
N THR A 142 9.10 -3.32 8.14
CA THR A 142 8.73 -4.65 7.65
C THR A 142 7.28 -4.63 7.16
N TYR A 143 7.05 -5.10 5.93
CA TYR A 143 5.73 -5.17 5.32
C TYR A 143 5.09 -6.55 5.49
N ALA A 144 3.78 -6.60 5.64
CA ALA A 144 3.02 -7.86 5.69
C ALA A 144 1.60 -7.70 5.16
N LEU A 145 1.01 -8.79 4.67
CA LEU A 145 -0.43 -8.84 4.45
C LEU A 145 -1.15 -8.82 5.80
N SER A 146 -2.24 -8.05 5.89
CA SER A 146 -3.08 -8.05 7.08
C SER A 146 -3.61 -9.46 7.36
N PRO A 147 -3.62 -9.93 8.63
CA PRO A 147 -4.24 -11.20 9.02
C PRO A 147 -5.74 -11.27 8.71
N SER A 148 -6.40 -10.12 8.53
CA SER A 148 -7.81 -10.04 8.12
C SER A 148 -8.04 -10.25 6.62
N THR A 149 -6.98 -10.41 5.83
CA THR A 149 -7.08 -10.62 4.38
C THR A 149 -7.78 -11.95 4.09
N PRO A 150 -8.84 -11.97 3.25
CA PRO A 150 -9.53 -13.20 2.91
C PRO A 150 -8.61 -14.26 2.31
N ALA A 151 -8.87 -15.54 2.61
CA ALA A 151 -8.10 -16.66 2.06
C ALA A 151 -8.16 -16.75 0.53
N THR A 152 -9.20 -16.20 -0.09
CA THR A 152 -9.31 -16.08 -1.55
C THR A 152 -8.25 -15.15 -2.13
N VAL A 153 -7.81 -14.13 -1.38
CA VAL A 153 -6.81 -13.16 -1.82
C VAL A 153 -5.40 -13.54 -1.33
N SER A 154 -5.25 -13.94 -0.07
CA SER A 154 -3.93 -14.26 0.51
C SER A 154 -3.24 -15.49 -0.11
N ARG A 155 -3.97 -16.30 -0.88
CA ARG A 155 -3.43 -17.39 -1.71
C ARG A 155 -2.95 -16.94 -3.09
N LEU A 156 -3.36 -15.75 -3.53
CA LEU A 156 -3.03 -15.19 -4.85
C LEU A 156 -1.86 -14.23 -4.79
N VAL A 157 -1.72 -13.48 -3.68
CA VAL A 157 -0.70 -12.43 -3.57
C VAL A 157 0.24 -12.65 -2.39
N HIS A 158 1.46 -12.15 -2.53
CA HIS A 158 2.47 -12.09 -1.47
C HIS A 158 3.12 -10.72 -1.44
N VAL A 159 3.40 -10.22 -0.23
CA VAL A 159 4.12 -8.97 -0.01
C VAL A 159 5.51 -9.30 0.51
N THR A 160 6.55 -8.84 -0.19
CA THR A 160 7.94 -9.02 0.24
C THR A 160 8.23 -8.13 1.45
N PRO A 161 8.61 -8.69 2.62
CA PRO A 161 8.69 -7.93 3.87
C PRO A 161 9.67 -6.77 3.87
N GLU A 162 10.78 -6.86 3.14
CA GLU A 162 11.85 -5.84 3.17
C GLU A 162 11.65 -4.73 2.14
N THR A 163 10.81 -4.97 1.12
CA THR A 163 10.73 -4.08 -0.06
C THR A 163 9.32 -3.58 -0.36
N GLY A 164 8.29 -4.15 0.27
CA GLY A 164 6.90 -3.78 0.00
C GLY A 164 6.42 -4.21 -1.40
N VAL A 165 7.19 -5.04 -2.11
CA VAL A 165 6.83 -5.54 -3.44
C VAL A 165 5.66 -6.52 -3.30
N VAL A 166 4.56 -6.22 -3.98
CA VAL A 166 3.40 -7.10 -4.07
C VAL A 166 3.54 -7.94 -5.33
N ARG A 167 3.57 -9.27 -5.18
CA ARG A 167 3.71 -10.22 -6.29
C ARG A 167 2.55 -11.19 -6.34
N LEU A 168 2.29 -11.66 -7.56
CA LEU A 168 1.39 -12.77 -7.79
C LEU A 168 2.08 -14.10 -7.46
N ILE A 169 1.42 -14.97 -6.70
CA ILE A 169 1.93 -16.30 -6.29
C ILE A 169 1.05 -17.47 -6.76
N ALA A 170 -0.12 -17.16 -7.33
CA ALA A 170 -0.98 -18.12 -8.01
C ALA A 170 -1.73 -17.41 -9.16
N PRO A 171 -2.21 -18.12 -10.19
CA PRO A 171 -2.89 -17.52 -11.32
C PRO A 171 -4.09 -16.67 -10.91
N LEU A 172 -4.31 -15.58 -11.64
CA LEU A 172 -5.57 -14.85 -11.59
C LEU A 172 -6.61 -15.57 -12.46
N ASP A 173 -7.86 -15.27 -12.18
CA ASP A 173 -9.04 -15.77 -12.87
C ASP A 173 -10.12 -14.72 -12.61
N ARG A 174 -10.44 -13.94 -13.64
CA ARG A 174 -11.37 -12.82 -13.54
C ARG A 174 -12.79 -13.33 -13.33
N GLU A 175 -13.19 -14.42 -14.00
CA GLU A 175 -14.51 -15.04 -13.84
C GLU A 175 -14.78 -15.45 -12.39
N THR A 176 -13.73 -15.82 -11.65
CA THR A 176 -13.83 -16.10 -10.21
C THR A 176 -13.69 -14.83 -9.36
N ASN A 177 -12.74 -13.95 -9.65
CA ASN A 177 -12.50 -12.71 -8.89
C ASN A 177 -12.07 -11.52 -9.79
N GLU A 178 -13.03 -10.74 -10.26
CA GLU A 178 -12.80 -9.49 -11.01
C GLU A 178 -12.00 -8.42 -10.22
N ARG A 179 -12.03 -8.47 -8.89
CA ARG A 179 -11.42 -7.45 -8.03
C ARG A 179 -10.87 -8.03 -6.74
N LEU A 180 -9.59 -7.78 -6.48
CA LEU A 180 -8.92 -8.13 -5.23
C LEU A 180 -8.76 -6.89 -4.36
N SER A 181 -9.21 -6.95 -3.11
CA SER A 181 -9.05 -5.87 -2.14
C SER A 181 -8.48 -6.42 -0.84
N PHE A 182 -7.34 -5.88 -0.41
CA PHE A 182 -6.66 -6.32 0.80
C PHE A 182 -5.89 -5.18 1.46
N VAL A 183 -5.42 -5.41 2.68
CA VAL A 183 -4.68 -4.41 3.46
C VAL A 183 -3.24 -4.88 3.64
N VAL A 184 -2.30 -3.98 3.37
CA VAL A 184 -0.88 -4.17 3.68
C VAL A 184 -0.55 -3.39 4.95
N LEU A 185 0.16 -4.04 5.86
CA LEU A 185 0.67 -3.47 7.10
C LEU A 185 2.15 -3.12 6.91
N ALA A 186 2.57 -2.00 7.48
CA ALA A 186 3.96 -1.63 7.68
C ALA A 186 4.20 -1.51 9.18
N SER A 187 5.22 -2.18 9.69
CA SER A 187 5.62 -2.15 11.11
C SER A 187 7.09 -1.83 11.22
N ASP A 188 7.46 -0.99 12.18
CA ASP A 188 8.86 -0.71 12.49
C ASP A 188 9.54 -1.87 13.25
N GLY A 189 10.83 -1.71 13.56
CA GLY A 189 11.62 -2.64 14.38
C GLY A 189 11.71 -2.25 15.86
N GLY A 190 10.86 -1.33 16.33
CA GLY A 190 10.89 -0.82 17.69
C GLY A 190 10.55 -1.89 18.74
N ALA A 191 11.09 -1.72 19.97
CA ALA A 191 10.78 -2.62 21.09
C ALA A 191 9.28 -2.65 21.44
N SER A 192 8.61 -1.51 21.25
CA SER A 192 7.16 -1.36 21.24
C SER A 192 6.73 -0.99 19.83
N SER A 193 6.70 -1.96 18.92
CA SER A 193 6.56 -1.68 17.50
C SER A 193 5.27 -0.91 17.17
N LEU A 194 5.42 0.15 16.38
CA LEU A 194 4.33 0.93 15.81
C LEU A 194 4.05 0.45 14.38
N SER A 195 2.82 0.70 13.92
CA SER A 195 2.39 0.21 12.63
C SER A 195 1.39 1.12 11.95
N ALA A 196 1.37 1.05 10.63
CA ALA A 196 0.35 1.64 9.78
C ALA A 196 -0.16 0.64 8.75
N SER A 197 -1.23 1.03 8.07
CA SER A 197 -1.91 0.20 7.09
C SER A 197 -2.33 0.99 5.87
N ALA A 198 -2.25 0.37 4.69
CA ALA A 198 -2.78 0.90 3.44
C ALA A 198 -3.62 -0.15 2.72
N THR A 199 -4.65 0.32 1.99
CA THR A 199 -5.50 -0.56 1.18
C THR A 199 -4.90 -0.73 -0.21
N VAL A 200 -4.86 -1.96 -0.70
CA VAL A 200 -4.49 -2.28 -2.08
C VAL A 200 -5.70 -2.84 -2.80
N VAL A 201 -5.98 -2.28 -3.97
CA VAL A 201 -7.04 -2.71 -4.88
C VAL A 201 -6.41 -3.12 -6.20
N ILE A 202 -6.66 -4.34 -6.63
CA ILE A 202 -6.26 -4.85 -7.94
C ILE A 202 -7.54 -5.13 -8.72
N THR A 203 -7.71 -4.45 -9.84
CA THR A 203 -8.74 -4.79 -10.83
C THR A 203 -8.14 -5.79 -11.82
N VAL A 204 -8.78 -6.95 -11.95
CA VAL A 204 -8.36 -7.98 -12.90
C VAL A 204 -8.92 -7.61 -14.27
N ILE A 205 -8.06 -7.62 -15.29
CA ILE A 205 -8.41 -7.32 -16.67
C ILE A 205 -8.62 -8.63 -17.42
N ASP A 206 -9.78 -8.71 -18.06
CA ASP A 206 -10.22 -9.81 -18.92
C ASP A 206 -9.24 -10.11 -20.05
N CYS A 207 -8.99 -11.40 -20.26
CA CYS A 207 -8.22 -11.97 -21.35
C CYS A 207 -9.05 -13.06 -22.00
N ASN A 208 -8.88 -13.26 -23.31
CA ASN A 208 -9.58 -14.34 -23.99
C ASN A 208 -8.94 -15.71 -23.69
N ASP A 209 -9.36 -16.33 -22.60
CA ASP A 209 -8.94 -17.66 -22.19
C ASP A 209 -10.10 -18.66 -22.03
N ASN A 210 -11.34 -18.19 -22.15
CA ASN A 210 -12.52 -19.04 -22.24
C ASN A 210 -12.99 -19.17 -23.70
N PRO A 211 -12.99 -20.38 -24.30
CA PRO A 211 -13.55 -20.56 -25.63
C PRO A 211 -15.09 -20.51 -25.60
N PRO A 212 -15.76 -20.11 -26.69
CA PRO A 212 -17.22 -20.17 -26.79
C PRO A 212 -17.71 -21.62 -26.75
N VAL A 213 -18.78 -21.88 -26.00
CA VAL A 213 -19.34 -23.23 -25.79
C VAL A 213 -20.83 -23.26 -26.15
N PHE A 214 -21.23 -24.20 -27.03
CA PHE A 214 -22.64 -24.47 -27.31
C PHE A 214 -23.34 -25.09 -26.09
N SER A 215 -24.58 -24.68 -25.85
CA SER A 215 -25.40 -25.22 -24.74
C SER A 215 -25.70 -26.72 -24.91
N ASN A 216 -25.76 -27.21 -26.15
CA ASN A 216 -26.01 -28.61 -26.46
C ASN A 216 -25.01 -29.14 -27.50
N PRO A 217 -24.64 -30.43 -27.40
CA PRO A 217 -23.77 -31.06 -28.39
C PRO A 217 -24.46 -31.31 -29.74
N VAL A 218 -25.80 -31.37 -29.74
CA VAL A 218 -26.63 -31.60 -30.94
C VAL A 218 -27.93 -30.80 -30.84
N TYR A 219 -28.25 -30.10 -31.93
CA TYR A 219 -29.52 -29.40 -32.14
C TYR A 219 -30.27 -30.09 -33.28
N TYR A 220 -31.60 -30.19 -33.15
CA TYR A 220 -32.44 -30.82 -34.16
C TYR A 220 -33.44 -29.78 -34.66
N ALA A 221 -33.58 -29.66 -35.98
CA ALA A 221 -34.72 -28.99 -36.59
C ALA A 221 -35.49 -30.01 -37.41
N SER A 222 -36.82 -29.98 -37.35
CA SER A 222 -37.68 -30.91 -38.08
C SER A 222 -38.89 -30.22 -38.68
N GLU A 223 -39.66 -30.89 -39.51
CA GLU A 223 -40.92 -30.34 -39.98
C GLU A 223 -41.91 -30.15 -38.81
N ALA A 224 -42.70 -29.07 -38.86
CA ALA A 224 -43.70 -28.76 -37.83
C ALA A 224 -44.73 -29.89 -37.68
N GLY A 225 -44.57 -30.67 -36.60
CA GLY A 225 -45.56 -31.67 -36.19
C GLY A 225 -45.08 -33.12 -36.06
N LEU A 226 -43.78 -33.41 -36.25
CA LEU A 226 -43.31 -34.82 -36.36
C LEU A 226 -42.35 -35.34 -35.27
N VAL A 227 -42.01 -34.61 -34.20
CA VAL A 227 -41.02 -35.10 -33.20
C VAL A 227 -41.40 -34.79 -31.75
N TRP A 228 -41.30 -35.81 -30.86
CA TRP A 228 -41.32 -35.66 -29.41
C TRP A 228 -39.90 -35.35 -28.91
N PRO A 229 -39.69 -34.37 -28.00
CA PRO A 229 -38.33 -34.01 -27.58
C PRO A 229 -37.63 -35.16 -26.88
N LEU A 230 -36.46 -35.55 -27.41
CA LEU A 230 -35.44 -36.26 -26.64
C LEU A 230 -34.81 -35.25 -25.69
N GLN A 231 -34.72 -35.64 -24.42
CA GLN A 231 -34.29 -34.83 -23.29
C GLN A 231 -32.99 -34.04 -23.58
N GLY A 232 -33.09 -32.73 -23.74
CA GLY A 232 -31.95 -31.79 -23.78
C GLY A 232 -31.81 -30.98 -25.07
N SER A 233 -32.29 -31.45 -26.22
CA SER A 233 -32.10 -30.71 -27.49
C SER A 233 -33.26 -29.76 -27.77
N LEU A 234 -32.95 -28.52 -28.17
CA LEU A 234 -33.93 -27.60 -28.73
C LEU A 234 -34.42 -28.14 -30.07
N LEU A 235 -35.74 -28.28 -30.21
CA LEU A 235 -36.41 -28.59 -31.46
C LEU A 235 -36.99 -27.28 -32.00
N CYS A 236 -36.55 -26.88 -33.19
CA CYS A 236 -37.22 -25.83 -33.95
C CYS A 236 -37.83 -26.45 -35.20
N ALA A 237 -39.01 -25.98 -35.58
CA ALA A 237 -39.77 -26.57 -36.66
C ALA A 237 -39.82 -25.65 -37.87
N VAL A 238 -39.41 -26.16 -39.04
CA VAL A 238 -39.45 -25.40 -40.31
C VAL A 238 -40.39 -26.10 -41.27
N SER A 239 -41.35 -25.35 -41.81
CA SER A 239 -42.29 -25.86 -42.82
C SER A 239 -41.63 -25.83 -44.20
N GLU A 240 -42.00 -26.78 -45.07
CA GLU A 240 -41.64 -26.74 -46.50
C GLU A 240 -42.13 -25.46 -47.22
N ASP A 241 -43.20 -24.84 -46.70
CA ASP A 241 -43.75 -23.58 -47.20
C ASP A 241 -43.03 -22.33 -46.64
N ALA A 242 -41.95 -22.51 -45.87
CA ALA A 242 -41.22 -21.41 -45.26
C ALA A 242 -40.52 -20.56 -46.34
N GLN A 243 -40.72 -19.24 -46.25
CA GLN A 243 -40.06 -18.28 -47.14
C GLN A 243 -38.59 -18.07 -46.76
N PRO A 244 -37.74 -17.61 -47.69
CA PRO A 244 -36.41 -17.12 -47.37
C PRO A 244 -36.44 -16.10 -46.23
N GLY A 245 -35.49 -16.21 -45.30
CA GLY A 245 -35.42 -15.44 -44.06
C GLY A 245 -36.18 -16.06 -42.88
N ALA A 246 -36.88 -17.18 -43.08
CA ALA A 246 -37.46 -17.94 -41.98
C ALA A 246 -36.37 -18.46 -41.03
N VAL A 247 -36.61 -18.31 -39.73
CA VAL A 247 -35.70 -18.76 -38.68
C VAL A 247 -35.83 -20.27 -38.53
N VAL A 248 -34.72 -20.97 -38.73
CA VAL A 248 -34.64 -22.43 -38.70
C VAL A 248 -34.35 -22.94 -37.31
N LEU A 249 -33.37 -22.35 -36.63
CA LEU A 249 -33.03 -22.63 -35.24
C LEU A 249 -32.13 -21.51 -34.68
N LEU A 250 -32.04 -21.43 -33.36
CA LEU A 250 -31.06 -20.61 -32.67
C LEU A 250 -30.05 -21.54 -32.00
N LEU A 251 -28.75 -21.25 -32.16
CA LEU A 251 -27.65 -21.96 -31.51
C LEU A 251 -27.24 -21.22 -30.23
N PRO A 252 -27.86 -21.48 -29.06
CA PRO A 252 -27.43 -20.86 -27.82
C PRO A 252 -26.01 -21.31 -27.47
N LEU A 253 -25.14 -20.35 -27.26
CA LEU A 253 -23.77 -20.53 -26.81
C LEU A 253 -23.44 -19.49 -25.73
N SER A 254 -22.45 -19.81 -24.90
CA SER A 254 -21.93 -18.93 -23.87
C SER A 254 -20.41 -18.81 -24.00
N ASP A 255 -19.91 -17.62 -23.72
CA ASP A 255 -18.50 -17.30 -23.53
C ASP A 255 -18.40 -16.57 -22.18
N ALA A 256 -17.35 -16.83 -21.41
CA ALA A 256 -17.24 -16.33 -20.04
C ALA A 256 -16.49 -14.98 -19.95
N ASP A 257 -15.77 -14.60 -21.01
CA ASP A 257 -14.98 -13.36 -21.09
C ASP A 257 -15.89 -12.11 -21.12
N GLU A 258 -15.48 -11.00 -20.48
CA GLU A 258 -16.26 -9.77 -20.26
C GLU A 258 -16.67 -9.07 -21.56
N ASP A 259 -15.72 -8.93 -22.48
CA ASP A 259 -15.82 -8.00 -23.60
C ASP A 259 -15.25 -8.58 -24.89
N GLN A 260 -15.90 -9.65 -25.38
CA GLN A 260 -16.15 -9.75 -26.81
C GLN A 260 -17.62 -9.96 -27.04
N GLN A 261 -18.28 -8.88 -27.42
CA GLN A 261 -19.56 -8.88 -28.11
C GLN A 261 -19.42 -9.71 -29.39
N GLN A 262 -19.47 -11.03 -29.22
CA GLN A 262 -19.53 -12.13 -30.16
C GLN A 262 -19.21 -11.74 -31.61
N ASN A 263 -17.94 -11.44 -31.91
CA ASN A 263 -17.47 -11.59 -33.29
C ASN A 263 -17.23 -13.09 -33.56
N LEU A 264 -18.29 -13.87 -33.32
CA LEU A 264 -18.33 -15.29 -33.52
C LEU A 264 -18.52 -15.51 -35.01
N ASP A 265 -17.51 -16.14 -35.60
CA ASP A 265 -17.59 -16.59 -36.98
C ASP A 265 -18.13 -18.03 -36.97
N PHE A 266 -19.31 -18.22 -37.54
CA PHE A 266 -19.88 -19.53 -37.78
C PHE A 266 -19.46 -20.01 -39.17
N PHE A 267 -19.01 -21.27 -39.24
CA PHE A 267 -18.72 -21.95 -40.49
C PHE A 267 -19.64 -23.15 -40.62
N THR A 268 -20.21 -23.33 -41.80
CA THR A 268 -21.02 -24.51 -42.13
C THR A 268 -20.20 -25.47 -42.96
N ASP A 269 -20.28 -26.75 -42.64
CA ASP A 269 -19.81 -27.86 -43.47
C ASP A 269 -21.05 -28.69 -43.85
N GLY A 270 -21.15 -29.14 -45.11
CA GLY A 270 -22.34 -29.82 -45.65
C GLY A 270 -23.49 -28.91 -46.14
N ASN A 271 -23.30 -27.59 -46.13
CA ASN A 271 -24.25 -26.60 -46.70
C ASN A 271 -23.92 -26.27 -48.17
N ASP A 272 -23.62 -27.29 -48.99
CA ASP A 272 -23.06 -27.13 -50.35
C ASP A 272 -23.97 -26.35 -51.31
N ALA A 273 -25.27 -26.32 -51.04
CA ALA A 273 -26.27 -25.58 -51.81
C ALA A 273 -26.58 -24.19 -51.25
N ALA A 274 -25.86 -23.73 -50.22
CA ALA A 274 -26.11 -22.46 -49.52
C ALA A 274 -27.58 -22.30 -49.12
N LEU A 275 -28.15 -23.37 -48.54
CA LEU A 275 -29.56 -23.42 -48.15
C LEU A 275 -29.82 -22.63 -46.87
N PHE A 276 -28.80 -22.58 -46.01
CA PHE A 276 -28.89 -21.95 -44.70
C PHE A 276 -27.81 -20.89 -44.53
N TYR A 277 -28.17 -19.80 -43.86
CA TYR A 277 -27.24 -18.78 -43.39
C TYR A 277 -27.22 -18.79 -41.87
N ILE A 278 -26.03 -18.62 -41.27
CA ILE A 278 -25.88 -18.45 -39.83
C ILE A 278 -25.32 -17.05 -39.58
N ASP A 279 -26.04 -16.24 -38.83
CA ASP A 279 -25.58 -14.91 -38.47
C ASP A 279 -24.64 -14.95 -37.23
N PRO A 280 -23.91 -13.84 -36.94
CA PRO A 280 -23.02 -13.77 -35.77
C PRO A 280 -23.71 -13.94 -34.41
N THR A 281 -25.04 -13.93 -34.35
CA THR A 281 -25.81 -14.19 -33.12
C THR A 281 -26.13 -15.68 -32.94
N GLY A 282 -25.72 -16.53 -33.88
CA GLY A 282 -26.01 -17.96 -33.91
C GLY A 282 -27.42 -18.27 -34.42
N GLN A 283 -28.10 -17.31 -35.07
CA GLN A 283 -29.40 -17.54 -35.69
C GLN A 283 -29.21 -18.17 -37.07
N VAL A 284 -29.79 -19.36 -37.26
CA VAL A 284 -29.82 -20.04 -38.55
C VAL A 284 -31.09 -19.64 -39.28
N THR A 285 -30.96 -19.16 -40.52
CA THR A 285 -32.09 -18.79 -41.39
C THR A 285 -32.04 -19.55 -42.71
N LEU A 286 -33.22 -19.72 -43.31
CA LEU A 286 -33.35 -20.28 -44.65
C LEU A 286 -33.00 -19.22 -45.69
N GLU A 287 -32.09 -19.50 -46.62
CA GLU A 287 -31.63 -18.51 -47.62
C GLU A 287 -32.34 -18.64 -48.98
N ILE A 288 -32.90 -19.81 -49.30
CA ILE A 288 -33.57 -20.08 -50.58
C ILE A 288 -35.06 -20.39 -50.43
N ASP A 289 -35.81 -20.19 -51.53
CA ASP A 289 -37.26 -20.40 -51.58
C ASP A 289 -37.57 -21.86 -51.96
N GLY A 290 -38.56 -22.48 -51.28
CA GLY A 290 -39.08 -23.80 -51.63
C GLY A 290 -38.06 -24.94 -51.52
N VAL A 291 -37.47 -25.14 -50.33
CA VAL A 291 -36.68 -26.34 -50.04
C VAL A 291 -37.62 -27.55 -50.06
N ASP A 292 -37.50 -28.38 -51.09
CA ASP A 292 -38.22 -29.65 -51.20
C ASP A 292 -37.61 -30.69 -50.26
N PHE A 293 -38.10 -30.72 -49.02
CA PHE A 293 -37.72 -31.69 -48.00
C PHE A 293 -38.11 -33.13 -48.37
N SER A 294 -38.91 -33.36 -49.42
CA SER A 294 -39.27 -34.71 -49.87
C SER A 294 -38.13 -35.42 -50.62
N SER A 295 -37.10 -34.69 -51.03
CA SER A 295 -35.95 -35.21 -51.79
C SER A 295 -34.70 -35.47 -50.94
N PHE A 296 -34.68 -35.00 -49.68
CA PHE A 296 -33.55 -35.12 -48.75
C PHE A 296 -34.06 -35.55 -47.37
N ASP A 297 -33.82 -36.80 -46.98
CA ASP A 297 -34.33 -37.34 -45.71
C ASP A 297 -33.65 -36.73 -44.46
N THR A 298 -32.44 -36.14 -44.59
CA THR A 298 -31.68 -35.47 -43.52
C THR A 298 -30.59 -34.54 -44.08
N TYR A 299 -30.39 -33.37 -43.46
CA TYR A 299 -29.22 -32.49 -43.62
C TYR A 299 -28.43 -32.42 -42.31
#